data_AF-A0A959N946-F1
#
_entry.id   AF-A0A959N946-F1
#
_cell.length_a   1.000
_cell.length_b   1.000
_cell.length_c   1.000
_cell.angle_alpha   90.00
_cell.angle_beta   90.00
_cell.angle_gamma   90.00
#
_symmetry.space_group_name_H-M   'P 1'
#
loop_
_entity.id
_entity.type
_entity.pdbx_description
1 polymer ?
#
loop_
_entity_poly.entity_id
_entity_poly.type
_entity_poly.pdbx_seq_one_letter_code
_entity_poly.pdbx_strand_id
1 'polypeptide(L)'
;MMKKFSLPIILILISKLLFAQNQQVKIPNLIQKGNSTQLVVNGQPFLILGGELGNSTFTSLENMESVWPKIKKMNLNTILAPIYWELIEPEEGQFDFELFDNLIEEARINNFKLVLLWFGSWKNSMSSHAPAWVKLDQDRFPRIKDDKGKSHGILTPFSKENLAADKKAFQKLVKHIKETDNDNNTVIMIQPENEIGMLPTARDYHPLANEKFKENVPMELIKYLKTNKEKLVPEFKSFWAKNGFIEKGNWEEIFGKGLYTDEIFMA
;
A
#
# COMPACT_ATOMS: atom_id res chain seq x y z
N MET A 1 11.07 23.69 65.82
CA MET A 1 10.63 22.37 65.29
C MET A 1 10.51 22.46 63.76
N MET A 2 11.60 22.20 63.04
CA MET A 2 11.56 22.11 61.57
C MET A 2 11.39 20.63 61.19
N LYS A 3 10.25 20.29 60.57
CA LYS A 3 9.99 18.94 60.07
C LYS A 3 10.96 18.67 58.92
N LYS A 4 11.89 17.73 59.13
CA LYS A 4 12.74 17.13 58.09
C LYS A 4 11.82 16.42 57.10
N PHE A 5 11.50 17.08 55.99
CA PHE A 5 10.93 16.38 54.84
C PHE A 5 12.02 15.49 54.23
N SER A 6 11.64 14.24 54.04
CA SER A 6 12.43 13.10 53.61
C SER A 6 13.05 13.34 52.22
N LEU A 7 14.38 13.55 52.21
CA LEU A 7 15.24 13.57 51.03
C LEU A 7 14.99 12.42 50.00
N PRO A 8 14.57 11.19 50.39
CA PRO A 8 14.27 10.12 49.43
C PRO A 8 13.07 10.39 48.51
N ILE A 9 12.07 11.16 48.96
CA ILE A 9 10.83 11.38 48.19
C ILE A 9 11.07 12.39 47.07
N ILE A 10 11.94 13.39 47.32
CA ILE A 10 12.33 14.39 46.31
C ILE A 10 13.20 13.74 45.22
N LEU A 11 14.09 12.79 45.56
CA LEU A 11 14.88 12.05 44.56
C LEU A 11 14.03 11.14 43.65
N ILE A 12 12.96 10.53 44.18
CA ILE A 12 12.04 9.68 43.38
C ILE A 12 11.17 10.50 42.42
N LEU A 13 10.84 11.75 42.78
CA LEU A 13 10.11 12.68 41.91
C LEU A 13 11.01 13.24 40.80
N ILE A 14 12.28 13.52 41.09
CA ILE A 14 13.25 14.00 40.09
C ILE A 14 13.64 12.88 39.12
N SER A 15 13.71 11.62 39.55
CA SER A 15 13.99 10.50 38.63
C SER A 15 12.84 10.25 37.65
N LYS A 16 11.57 10.42 38.05
CA LYS A 16 10.43 10.35 37.11
C LYS A 16 10.41 11.49 36.09
N LEU A 17 10.86 12.70 36.46
CA LEU A 17 10.98 13.83 35.54
C LEU A 17 12.13 13.67 34.53
N LEU A 18 13.20 12.96 34.90
CA LEU A 18 14.34 12.66 34.01
C LEU A 18 14.07 11.51 33.01
N PHE A 19 13.10 10.63 33.27
CA PHE A 19 12.66 9.60 32.31
C PHE A 19 11.59 10.10 31.32
N ALA A 20 11.10 11.32 31.47
CA ALA A 20 10.37 12.03 30.41
C ALA A 20 11.34 12.67 29.38
N GLN A 21 12.54 12.10 29.23
CA GLN A 21 13.38 12.39 28.07
C GLN A 21 12.63 11.95 26.83
N ASN A 22 12.29 12.92 25.97
CA ASN A 22 11.86 12.79 24.59
C ASN A 22 12.12 11.39 24.03
N GLN A 23 11.15 10.47 24.17
CA GLN A 23 11.14 9.30 23.31
C GLN A 23 10.85 9.86 21.93
N GLN A 24 11.92 10.13 21.19
CA GLN A 24 11.83 10.52 19.80
C GLN A 24 10.96 9.48 19.11
N VAL A 25 9.80 9.92 18.61
CA VAL A 25 8.83 9.08 17.92
C VAL A 25 9.57 8.49 16.72
N LYS A 26 9.84 7.18 16.78
CA LYS A 26 10.61 6.48 15.74
C LYS A 26 9.64 5.97 14.69
N ILE A 27 9.88 6.35 13.44
CA ILE A 27 9.09 5.90 12.29
C ILE A 27 8.95 4.37 12.32
N PRO A 28 7.72 3.83 12.20
CA PRO A 28 7.47 2.40 12.13
C PRO A 28 8.30 1.74 11.02
N ASN A 29 8.90 0.60 11.30
CA ASN A 29 9.76 -0.09 10.33
C ASN A 29 9.75 -1.60 10.51
N LEU A 30 10.06 -2.32 9.43
CA LEU A 30 10.32 -3.75 9.44
C LEU A 30 11.82 -3.97 9.64
N ILE A 31 12.19 -4.75 10.66
CA ILE A 31 13.58 -5.14 10.91
C ILE A 31 13.76 -6.65 10.78
N GLN A 32 14.88 -7.08 10.23
CA GLN A 32 15.27 -8.48 10.32
C GLN A 32 15.88 -8.78 11.68
N LYS A 33 15.37 -9.84 12.33
CA LYS A 33 15.85 -10.35 13.61
C LYS A 33 16.02 -11.86 13.51
N GLY A 34 17.26 -12.31 13.34
CA GLY A 34 17.56 -13.71 13.04
C GLY A 34 16.89 -14.15 11.74
N ASN A 35 16.06 -15.18 11.80
CA ASN A 35 15.34 -15.73 10.65
C ASN A 35 13.91 -15.16 10.49
N SER A 36 13.57 -14.09 11.21
CA SER A 36 12.22 -13.51 11.23
C SER A 36 12.25 -12.00 11.04
N THR A 37 11.23 -11.47 10.37
CA THR A 37 11.02 -10.02 10.23
C THR A 37 10.04 -9.54 11.31
N GLN A 38 10.36 -8.45 11.99
CA GLN A 38 9.53 -7.85 13.03
C GLN A 38 9.10 -6.43 12.63
N LEU A 39 7.81 -6.14 12.80
CA LEU A 39 7.32 -4.77 12.81
C LEU A 39 7.72 -4.12 14.15
N VAL A 40 8.34 -2.94 14.06
CA VAL A 40 8.74 -2.13 15.21
C VAL A 40 8.00 -0.80 15.15
N VAL A 41 7.26 -0.49 16.21
CA VAL A 41 6.51 0.77 16.36
C VAL A 41 7.02 1.46 17.63
N ASN A 42 7.42 2.72 17.52
CA ASN A 42 7.99 3.49 18.64
C ASN A 42 9.15 2.77 19.36
N GLY A 43 9.96 2.05 18.57
CA GLY A 43 11.14 1.33 19.07
C GLY A 43 10.85 0.00 19.76
N GLN A 44 9.60 -0.47 19.79
CA GLN A 44 9.22 -1.76 20.37
C GLN A 44 8.65 -2.70 19.30
N PRO A 45 8.93 -4.02 19.37
CA PRO A 45 8.23 -5.00 18.55
C PRO A 45 6.72 -4.87 18.72
N PHE A 46 5.98 -4.85 17.61
CA PHE A 46 4.54 -4.66 17.59
C PHE A 46 3.89 -5.81 16.82
N LEU A 47 2.93 -6.49 17.45
CA LEU A 47 2.10 -7.51 16.81
C LEU A 47 0.77 -6.88 16.42
N ILE A 48 0.46 -6.88 15.13
CA ILE A 48 -0.86 -6.46 14.63
C ILE A 48 -1.88 -7.54 15.02
N LEU A 49 -2.78 -7.18 15.93
CA LEU A 49 -4.05 -7.86 16.15
C LEU A 49 -5.10 -7.06 15.37
N GLY A 50 -5.17 -7.36 14.08
CA GLY A 50 -5.85 -6.55 13.08
C GLY A 50 -7.29 -6.98 12.81
N GLY A 51 -8.14 -6.01 12.51
CA GLY A 51 -9.44 -6.22 11.86
C GLY A 51 -9.60 -5.26 10.69
N GLU A 52 -10.02 -5.79 9.55
CA GLU A 52 -10.29 -4.98 8.35
C GLU A 52 -11.73 -4.52 8.32
N LEU A 53 -11.92 -3.23 8.06
CA LEU A 53 -13.24 -2.65 7.86
C LEU A 53 -13.80 -3.08 6.49
N GLY A 54 -15.12 -3.28 6.42
CA GLY A 54 -15.77 -3.45 5.11
C GLY A 54 -15.53 -2.24 4.20
N ASN A 55 -15.52 -2.48 2.88
CA ASN A 55 -15.13 -1.52 1.82
C ASN A 55 -15.86 -0.17 1.81
N SER A 56 -16.90 0.04 2.60
CA SER A 56 -17.63 1.32 2.68
C SER A 56 -17.93 1.74 4.12
N THR A 57 -17.30 1.07 5.11
CA THR A 57 -17.63 1.27 6.52
C THR A 57 -17.18 2.65 6.99
N PHE A 58 -15.93 3.04 6.74
CA PHE A 58 -15.42 4.37 7.11
C PHE A 58 -15.63 5.36 5.95
N THR A 59 -16.89 5.61 5.62
CA THR A 59 -17.31 6.67 4.67
C THR A 59 -18.00 7.84 5.38
N SER A 60 -18.34 7.67 6.66
CA SER A 60 -18.76 8.72 7.58
C SER A 60 -18.47 8.29 9.03
N LEU A 61 -18.50 9.23 9.97
CA LEU A 61 -18.32 8.94 11.39
C LEU A 61 -19.48 8.10 11.95
N GLU A 62 -20.71 8.38 11.52
CA GLU A 62 -21.92 7.70 11.99
C GLU A 62 -21.88 6.20 11.71
N ASN A 63 -21.28 5.80 10.58
CA ASN A 63 -21.16 4.39 10.21
C ASN A 63 -20.29 3.59 11.21
N MET A 64 -19.41 4.26 11.95
CA MET A 64 -18.51 3.63 12.92
C MET A 64 -19.11 3.48 14.32
N GLU A 65 -20.21 4.16 14.65
CA GLU A 65 -20.83 4.10 15.99
C GLU A 65 -21.12 2.67 16.44
N SER A 66 -21.62 1.83 15.52
CA SER A 66 -21.92 0.43 15.78
C SER A 66 -20.71 -0.51 15.68
N VAL A 67 -19.60 -0.02 15.13
CA VAL A 67 -18.38 -0.79 14.83
C VAL A 67 -17.40 -0.71 15.99
N TRP A 68 -17.18 0.48 16.57
CA TRP A 68 -16.25 0.68 17.68
C TRP A 68 -16.46 -0.30 18.85
N PRO A 69 -17.70 -0.55 19.34
CA PRO A 69 -17.91 -1.48 20.44
C PRO A 69 -17.57 -2.93 20.07
N LYS A 70 -17.76 -3.32 18.79
CA LYS A 70 -17.49 -4.69 18.32
C LYS A 70 -15.99 -4.94 18.26
N ILE A 71 -15.23 -4.04 17.63
CA ILE A 71 -13.78 -4.22 17.47
C ILE A 71 -13.03 -4.13 18.81
N LYS A 72 -13.52 -3.32 19.76
CA LYS A 72 -13.00 -3.31 21.14
C LYS A 72 -13.23 -4.64 21.86
N LYS A 73 -14.42 -5.25 21.72
CA LYS A 73 -14.73 -6.56 22.30
C LYS A 73 -13.88 -7.70 21.72
N MET A 74 -13.38 -7.54 20.49
CA MET A 74 -12.47 -8.49 19.86
C MET A 74 -11.02 -8.37 20.37
N ASN A 75 -10.71 -7.38 21.22
CA ASN A 75 -9.35 -7.08 21.71
C ASN A 75 -8.34 -6.84 20.58
N LEU A 76 -8.81 -6.24 19.49
CA LEU A 76 -7.94 -5.79 18.40
C LEU A 76 -7.13 -4.56 18.85
N ASN A 77 -5.97 -4.35 18.24
CA ASN A 77 -5.12 -3.18 18.48
C ASN A 77 -4.88 -2.34 17.21
N THR A 78 -5.29 -2.85 16.06
CA THR A 78 -5.04 -2.24 14.75
C THR A 78 -6.27 -2.40 13.86
N ILE A 79 -6.59 -1.36 13.09
CA ILE A 79 -7.65 -1.38 12.08
C ILE A 79 -7.01 -1.25 10.70
N LEU A 80 -7.44 -2.10 9.76
CA LEU A 80 -7.16 -1.92 8.34
C LEU A 80 -8.32 -1.12 7.75
N ALA A 81 -8.04 0.08 7.25
CA ALA A 81 -9.05 1.03 6.80
C ALA A 81 -8.79 1.47 5.34
N PRO A 82 -9.78 1.32 4.44
CA PRO A 82 -9.71 1.87 3.10
C PRO A 82 -9.60 3.40 3.08
N ILE A 83 -8.72 3.91 2.24
CA ILE A 83 -8.61 5.33 1.86
C ILE A 83 -8.80 5.41 0.36
N TYR A 84 -9.76 6.23 -0.09
CA TYR A 84 -10.22 6.24 -1.47
C TYR A 84 -9.66 7.44 -2.21
N TRP A 85 -9.03 7.23 -3.37
CA TRP A 85 -8.52 8.34 -4.18
C TRP A 85 -9.64 9.32 -4.56
N GLU A 86 -10.82 8.81 -4.92
CA GLU A 86 -11.97 9.66 -5.29
C GLU A 86 -12.48 10.58 -4.17
N LEU A 87 -12.22 10.25 -2.89
CA LEU A 87 -12.57 11.11 -1.76
C LEU A 87 -11.41 12.04 -1.38
N ILE A 88 -10.16 11.59 -1.55
CA ILE A 88 -8.97 12.39 -1.26
C ILE A 88 -8.74 13.49 -2.29
N GLU A 89 -9.06 13.26 -3.57
CA GLU A 89 -8.88 14.22 -4.67
C GLU A 89 -10.12 14.24 -5.59
N PRO A 90 -11.28 14.73 -5.09
CA PRO A 90 -12.54 14.72 -5.84
C PRO A 90 -12.47 15.51 -7.15
N GLU A 91 -11.69 16.59 -7.16
CA GLU A 91 -11.33 17.38 -8.36
C GLU A 91 -9.80 17.40 -8.49
N GLU A 92 -9.30 17.42 -9.73
CA GLU A 92 -7.85 17.32 -9.98
C GLU A 92 -7.09 18.46 -9.27
N GLY A 93 -6.17 18.08 -8.37
CA GLY A 93 -5.37 19.02 -7.59
C GLY A 93 -6.07 19.63 -6.37
N GLN A 94 -7.37 19.38 -6.16
CA GLN A 94 -8.11 19.80 -4.98
C GLN A 94 -8.21 18.63 -4.00
N PHE A 95 -7.46 18.72 -2.91
CA PHE A 95 -7.37 17.63 -1.92
C PHE A 95 -8.29 17.88 -0.74
N ASP A 96 -9.02 16.85 -0.34
CA ASP A 96 -9.86 16.83 0.85
C ASP A 96 -9.38 15.71 1.79
N PHE A 97 -8.95 16.10 2.99
CA PHE A 97 -8.47 15.18 4.02
C PHE A 97 -9.40 15.11 5.23
N GLU A 98 -10.58 15.74 5.22
CA GLU A 98 -11.46 15.83 6.39
C GLU A 98 -11.84 14.44 6.92
N LEU A 99 -12.33 13.55 6.03
CA LEU A 99 -12.67 12.19 6.42
C LEU A 99 -11.44 11.39 6.90
N PHE A 100 -10.28 11.64 6.29
CA PHE A 100 -9.03 11.00 6.69
C PHE A 100 -8.56 11.44 8.09
N ASP A 101 -8.64 12.73 8.38
CA ASP A 101 -8.27 13.29 9.68
C ASP A 101 -9.22 12.79 10.79
N ASN A 102 -10.52 12.72 10.47
CA ASN A 102 -11.53 12.12 11.33
C ASN A 102 -11.20 10.63 11.65
N LEU A 103 -10.71 9.85 10.68
CA LEU A 103 -10.26 8.47 10.92
C LEU A 103 -9.09 8.41 11.91
N ILE A 104 -8.09 9.28 11.73
CA ILE A 104 -6.94 9.32 12.62
C ILE A 104 -7.36 9.71 14.04
N GLU A 105 -8.20 10.73 14.18
CA GLU A 105 -8.68 11.20 15.48
C GLU A 105 -9.48 10.11 16.20
N GLU A 106 -10.44 9.50 15.51
CA GLU A 106 -11.23 8.41 16.08
C GLU A 106 -10.36 7.21 16.46
N ALA A 107 -9.37 6.84 15.64
CA ALA A 107 -8.43 5.78 15.98
C ALA A 107 -7.65 6.11 17.27
N ARG A 108 -7.21 7.37 17.45
CA ARG A 108 -6.52 7.83 18.67
C ARG A 108 -7.45 7.78 19.88
N ILE A 109 -8.68 8.30 19.78
CA ILE A 109 -9.70 8.27 20.84
C ILE A 109 -9.98 6.84 21.29
N ASN A 110 -10.03 5.91 20.33
CA ASN A 110 -10.32 4.51 20.58
C ASN A 110 -9.07 3.65 20.87
N ASN A 111 -7.88 4.26 20.91
CA ASN A 111 -6.58 3.62 21.17
C ASN A 111 -6.22 2.49 20.17
N PHE A 112 -6.45 2.74 18.88
CA PHE A 112 -6.09 1.86 17.77
C PHE A 112 -4.92 2.43 16.96
N LYS A 113 -4.14 1.53 16.38
CA LYS A 113 -3.25 1.84 15.24
C LYS A 113 -3.98 1.62 13.92
N LEU A 114 -3.46 2.20 12.85
CA LEU A 114 -4.02 2.12 11.50
C LEU A 114 -3.04 1.49 10.52
N VAL A 115 -3.57 0.57 9.72
CA VAL A 115 -2.99 0.19 8.43
C VAL A 115 -3.93 0.75 7.36
N LEU A 116 -3.41 1.64 6.52
CA LEU A 116 -4.22 2.27 5.48
C LEU A 116 -4.20 1.40 4.22
N LEU A 117 -5.34 1.24 3.57
CA LEU A 117 -5.46 0.57 2.28
C LEU A 117 -5.71 1.63 1.21
N TRP A 118 -4.68 1.96 0.42
CA TRP A 118 -4.83 2.95 -0.65
C TRP A 118 -5.63 2.34 -1.79
N PHE A 119 -6.90 2.71 -1.92
CA PHE A 119 -7.73 2.34 -3.06
C PHE A 119 -7.56 3.41 -4.14
N GLY A 120 -6.42 3.32 -4.83
CA GLY A 120 -6.02 4.20 -5.94
C GLY A 120 -6.46 3.68 -7.29
N SER A 121 -5.47 3.41 -8.15
CA SER A 121 -5.65 2.91 -9.51
C SER A 121 -6.29 1.53 -9.54
N TRP A 122 -6.00 0.67 -8.56
CA TRP A 122 -6.52 -0.69 -8.55
C TRP A 122 -7.09 -1.11 -7.20
N LYS A 123 -8.35 -1.57 -7.24
CA LYS A 123 -9.04 -2.28 -6.16
C LYS A 123 -9.76 -3.49 -6.76
N ASN A 124 -9.33 -4.69 -6.39
CA ASN A 124 -9.83 -5.95 -6.97
C ASN A 124 -9.73 -5.90 -8.50
N SER A 125 -8.54 -5.57 -9.02
CA SER A 125 -8.24 -5.28 -10.43
C SER A 125 -8.92 -4.04 -11.03
N MET A 126 -10.03 -3.54 -10.48
CA MET A 126 -10.83 -2.46 -11.09
C MET A 126 -10.37 -1.08 -10.62
N SER A 127 -10.57 -0.07 -11.46
CA SER A 127 -10.26 1.34 -11.15
C SER A 127 -11.48 2.12 -10.68
N SER A 128 -12.33 1.48 -9.87
CA SER A 128 -13.61 2.07 -9.43
C SER A 128 -13.46 3.22 -8.45
N HIS A 129 -12.37 3.25 -7.68
CA HIS A 129 -12.08 4.27 -6.65
C HIS A 129 -11.14 5.39 -7.11
N ALA A 130 -10.69 5.37 -8.36
CA ALA A 130 -10.11 6.55 -8.99
C ALA A 130 -11.18 7.66 -9.09
N PRO A 131 -10.83 8.95 -9.03
CA PRO A 131 -11.79 10.03 -9.10
C PRO A 131 -12.47 10.15 -10.48
N ALA A 132 -13.60 10.86 -10.53
CA ALA A 132 -14.38 11.00 -11.76
C ALA A 132 -13.56 11.61 -12.92
N TRP A 133 -12.70 12.59 -12.64
CA TRP A 133 -11.84 13.23 -13.63
C TRP A 133 -10.78 12.27 -14.23
N VAL A 134 -10.46 11.16 -13.54
CA VAL A 134 -9.68 10.05 -14.12
C VAL A 134 -10.58 9.09 -14.88
N LYS A 135 -11.67 8.63 -14.25
CA LYS A 135 -12.54 7.59 -14.80
C LYS A 135 -13.23 7.97 -16.12
N LEU A 136 -13.55 9.26 -16.28
CA LEU A 136 -14.32 9.79 -17.41
C LEU A 136 -13.44 10.26 -18.59
N ASP A 137 -12.16 10.55 -18.36
CA ASP A 137 -11.22 10.97 -19.40
C ASP A 137 -10.32 9.81 -19.83
N GLN A 138 -10.87 8.88 -20.63
CA GLN A 138 -10.14 7.68 -21.07
C GLN A 138 -9.09 7.94 -22.15
N ASP A 139 -9.10 9.12 -22.78
CA ASP A 139 -8.06 9.51 -23.73
C ASP A 139 -6.78 9.87 -22.97
N ARG A 140 -6.92 10.61 -21.86
CA ARG A 140 -5.82 10.92 -20.95
C ARG A 140 -5.44 9.74 -20.06
N PHE A 141 -6.42 9.01 -19.55
CA PHE A 141 -6.26 7.88 -18.63
C PHE A 141 -6.72 6.56 -19.26
N PRO A 142 -5.91 6.00 -20.17
CA PRO A 142 -6.31 4.84 -20.93
C PRO A 142 -6.48 3.62 -20.03
N ARG A 143 -7.46 2.82 -20.43
CA ARG A 143 -7.77 1.53 -19.84
C ARG A 143 -7.11 0.40 -20.60
N ILE A 144 -6.96 -0.73 -19.93
CA ILE A 144 -6.51 -1.96 -20.60
C ILE A 144 -7.47 -2.33 -21.74
N LYS A 145 -6.97 -3.12 -22.68
CA LYS A 145 -7.79 -3.81 -23.69
C LYS A 145 -7.56 -5.32 -23.59
N ASP A 146 -8.61 -6.09 -23.84
CA ASP A 146 -8.47 -7.54 -24.02
C ASP A 146 -7.94 -7.90 -25.42
N ASP A 147 -7.73 -9.19 -25.66
CA ASP A 147 -7.25 -9.78 -26.91
C ASP A 147 -8.17 -9.52 -28.12
N LYS A 148 -9.39 -9.04 -27.88
CA LYS A 148 -10.37 -8.63 -28.91
C LYS A 148 -10.46 -7.11 -29.06
N GLY A 149 -9.62 -6.36 -28.36
CA GLY A 149 -9.58 -4.90 -28.38
C GLY A 149 -10.69 -4.23 -27.56
N LYS A 150 -11.47 -4.99 -26.78
CA LYS A 150 -12.51 -4.43 -25.90
C LYS A 150 -11.85 -3.86 -24.65
N SER A 151 -12.26 -2.64 -24.29
CA SER A 151 -11.79 -1.97 -23.08
C SER A 151 -12.52 -2.48 -21.83
N HIS A 152 -11.80 -2.56 -20.71
CA HIS A 152 -12.34 -2.93 -19.40
C HIS A 152 -12.05 -1.82 -18.38
N GLY A 153 -12.82 -1.75 -17.28
CA GLY A 153 -12.72 -0.70 -16.26
C GLY A 153 -11.46 -0.74 -15.38
N ILE A 154 -10.30 -1.00 -15.99
CA ILE A 154 -9.00 -1.20 -15.36
C ILE A 154 -8.03 -0.26 -16.06
N LEU A 155 -7.40 0.65 -15.33
CA LEU A 155 -6.35 1.52 -15.84
C LEU A 155 -5.16 0.69 -16.32
N THR A 156 -4.60 1.03 -17.49
CA THR A 156 -3.39 0.34 -17.97
C THR A 156 -2.18 0.76 -17.14
N PRO A 157 -1.35 -0.19 -16.66
CA PRO A 157 -0.11 0.14 -15.94
C PRO A 157 0.96 0.72 -16.88
N PHE A 158 0.77 0.63 -18.20
CA PHE A 158 1.71 1.12 -19.20
C PHE A 158 1.52 2.61 -19.55
N SER A 159 0.52 3.27 -18.95
CA SER A 159 0.33 4.71 -19.08
C SER A 159 1.14 5.47 -18.02
N LYS A 160 2.04 6.35 -18.48
CA LYS A 160 2.77 7.27 -17.60
C LYS A 160 1.84 8.26 -16.90
N GLU A 161 0.73 8.62 -17.54
CA GLU A 161 -0.24 9.58 -16.98
C GLU A 161 -1.05 8.95 -15.84
N ASN A 162 -1.46 7.68 -15.99
CA ASN A 162 -2.10 6.92 -14.92
C ASN A 162 -1.19 6.84 -13.69
N LEU A 163 0.07 6.44 -13.90
CA LEU A 163 1.08 6.38 -12.83
C LEU A 163 1.31 7.76 -12.19
N ALA A 164 1.42 8.82 -12.99
CA ALA A 164 1.71 10.16 -12.49
C ALA A 164 0.57 10.71 -11.62
N ALA A 165 -0.69 10.52 -12.04
CA ALA A 165 -1.86 10.98 -11.32
C ALA A 165 -2.00 10.25 -9.97
N ASP A 166 -1.95 8.92 -9.96
CA ASP A 166 -2.04 8.13 -8.73
C ASP A 166 -0.90 8.49 -7.76
N LYS A 167 0.33 8.45 -8.27
CA LYS A 167 1.53 8.77 -7.48
C LYS A 167 1.44 10.15 -6.84
N LYS A 168 0.92 11.16 -7.56
CA LYS A 168 0.76 12.51 -7.02
C LYS A 168 -0.23 12.53 -5.85
N ALA A 169 -1.36 11.84 -5.97
CA ALA A 169 -2.35 11.72 -4.90
C ALA A 169 -1.80 10.94 -3.70
N PHE A 170 -1.15 9.79 -3.94
CA PHE A 170 -0.49 9.00 -2.91
C PHE A 170 0.60 9.80 -2.18
N GLN A 171 1.42 10.57 -2.91
CA GLN A 171 2.42 11.46 -2.30
C GLN A 171 1.79 12.55 -1.44
N LYS A 172 0.62 13.08 -1.83
CA LYS A 172 -0.13 14.06 -1.04
C LYS A 172 -0.68 13.45 0.24
N LEU A 173 -1.24 12.24 0.19
CA LEU A 173 -1.65 11.48 1.37
C LEU A 173 -0.47 11.23 2.32
N VAL A 174 0.65 10.71 1.82
CA VAL A 174 1.84 10.44 2.66
C VAL A 174 2.43 11.72 3.24
N LYS A 175 2.42 12.82 2.48
CA LYS A 175 2.83 14.14 2.99
C LYS A 175 1.90 14.61 4.12
N HIS A 176 0.59 14.47 3.94
CA HIS A 176 -0.39 14.85 4.95
C HIS A 176 -0.23 14.02 6.24
N ILE A 177 -0.01 12.70 6.13
CA ILE A 177 0.34 11.82 7.27
C ILE A 177 1.57 12.34 8.02
N LYS A 178 2.62 12.73 7.29
CA LYS A 178 3.82 13.31 7.90
C LYS A 178 3.51 14.62 8.64
N GLU A 179 2.57 15.42 8.15
CA GLU A 179 2.22 16.70 8.77
C GLU A 179 1.30 16.53 9.99
N THR A 180 0.40 15.53 9.98
CA THR A 180 -0.65 15.38 11.01
C THR A 180 -0.44 14.22 12.00
N ASP A 181 0.46 13.27 11.70
CA ASP A 181 0.66 12.05 12.50
C ASP A 181 2.10 11.78 12.96
N ASN A 182 3.04 12.67 12.66
CA ASN A 182 4.47 12.49 12.97
C ASN A 182 4.78 12.31 14.47
N ASP A 183 3.95 12.84 15.36
CA ASP A 183 4.16 12.75 16.81
C ASP A 183 3.48 11.53 17.46
N ASN A 184 2.63 10.81 16.73
CA ASN A 184 1.80 9.74 17.30
C ASN A 184 2.06 8.37 16.66
N ASN A 185 2.49 8.33 15.39
CA ASN A 185 2.55 7.11 14.58
C ASN A 185 1.24 6.31 14.73
N THR A 186 0.09 6.96 14.60
CA THR A 186 -1.20 6.27 14.56
C THR A 186 -1.24 5.36 13.34
N VAL A 187 -0.82 5.87 12.18
CA VAL A 187 -0.59 5.08 10.96
C VAL A 187 0.74 4.36 11.08
N ILE A 188 0.71 3.02 10.99
CA ILE A 188 1.90 2.16 11.15
C ILE A 188 2.30 1.44 9.87
N MET A 189 1.41 1.36 8.89
CA MET A 189 1.67 0.76 7.59
C MET A 189 0.67 1.28 6.55
N ILE A 190 1.05 1.24 5.28
CA ILE A 190 0.17 1.57 4.16
C ILE A 190 0.30 0.44 3.14
N GLN A 191 -0.82 -0.11 2.70
CA GLN A 191 -0.90 -0.98 1.54
C GLN A 191 -1.09 -0.10 0.30
N PRO A 192 -0.12 -0.04 -0.63
CA PRO A 192 -0.32 0.63 -1.91
C PRO A 192 -1.21 -0.24 -2.80
N GLU A 193 -2.29 0.35 -3.31
CA GLU A 193 -3.33 -0.33 -4.08
C GLU A 193 -4.06 -1.43 -3.28
N ASN A 194 -4.94 -2.17 -3.96
CA ASN A 194 -5.59 -3.34 -3.40
C ASN A 194 -5.86 -4.43 -4.45
N GLU A 195 -5.28 -5.62 -4.26
CA GLU A 195 -5.50 -6.78 -5.13
C GLU A 195 -5.35 -6.42 -6.62
N ILE A 196 -4.17 -5.88 -6.98
CA ILE A 196 -3.81 -5.59 -8.36
C ILE A 196 -3.89 -6.89 -9.16
N GLY A 197 -4.44 -6.79 -10.36
CA GLY A 197 -4.59 -7.91 -11.26
C GLY A 197 -5.36 -7.50 -12.51
N MET A 198 -5.61 -8.48 -13.37
CA MET A 198 -6.35 -8.27 -14.60
C MET A 198 -7.22 -9.49 -14.89
N LEU A 199 -8.49 -9.22 -15.20
CA LEU A 199 -9.45 -10.19 -15.72
C LEU A 199 -10.23 -9.53 -16.88
N PRO A 200 -10.67 -10.28 -17.90
CA PRO A 200 -10.61 -11.74 -18.02
C PRO A 200 -9.38 -12.28 -18.78
N THR A 201 -8.52 -11.44 -19.34
CA THR A 201 -7.35 -11.87 -20.14
C THR A 201 -6.05 -11.76 -19.36
N ALA A 202 -5.07 -12.61 -19.70
CA ALA A 202 -3.78 -12.71 -19.01
C ALA A 202 -2.92 -11.44 -19.08
N ARG A 203 -3.07 -10.64 -20.15
CA ARG A 203 -2.39 -9.35 -20.28
C ARG A 203 -3.24 -8.27 -20.91
N ASP A 204 -2.74 -7.05 -20.76
CA ASP A 204 -3.20 -5.87 -21.48
C ASP A 204 -2.75 -5.92 -22.95
N TYR A 205 -3.71 -5.72 -23.85
CA TYR A 205 -3.53 -5.60 -25.31
C TYR A 205 -3.71 -4.16 -25.79
N HIS A 206 -3.76 -3.18 -24.89
CA HIS A 206 -3.66 -1.77 -25.24
C HIS A 206 -2.38 -1.51 -26.05
N PRO A 207 -2.37 -0.57 -27.03
CA PRO A 207 -1.18 -0.28 -27.83
C PRO A 207 0.10 -0.03 -27.02
N LEU A 208 0.00 0.68 -25.90
CA LEU A 208 1.12 0.92 -24.98
C LEU A 208 1.71 -0.38 -24.41
N ALA A 209 0.85 -1.33 -24.02
CA ALA A 209 1.26 -2.63 -23.52
C ALA A 209 1.90 -3.47 -24.63
N ASN A 210 1.28 -3.51 -25.82
CA ASN A 210 1.82 -4.25 -26.97
C ASN A 210 3.18 -3.74 -27.44
N GLU A 211 3.44 -2.44 -27.32
CA GLU A 211 4.76 -1.86 -27.59
C GLU A 211 5.80 -2.41 -26.60
N LYS A 212 5.50 -2.34 -25.30
CA LYS A 212 6.38 -2.83 -24.22
C LYS A 212 6.59 -4.35 -24.26
N PHE A 213 5.61 -5.11 -24.71
CA PHE A 213 5.71 -6.55 -24.89
C PHE A 213 6.65 -6.96 -26.03
N LYS A 214 6.85 -6.09 -27.02
CA LYS A 214 7.77 -6.33 -28.16
C LYS A 214 9.19 -5.82 -27.89
N GLU A 215 9.35 -4.96 -26.89
CA GLU A 215 10.67 -4.50 -26.45
C GLU A 215 11.45 -5.62 -25.74
N ASN A 216 12.77 -5.44 -25.64
CA ASN A 216 13.59 -6.34 -24.85
C ASN A 216 13.16 -6.33 -23.38
N VAL A 217 13.16 -7.50 -22.74
CA VAL A 217 12.92 -7.62 -21.30
C VAL A 217 13.95 -6.77 -20.54
N PRO A 218 13.54 -6.01 -19.50
CA PRO A 218 14.46 -5.16 -18.74
C PRO A 218 15.68 -5.94 -18.22
N MET A 219 16.88 -5.39 -18.45
CA MET A 219 18.14 -6.05 -18.05
C MET A 219 18.22 -6.30 -16.54
N GLU A 220 17.56 -5.48 -15.73
CA GLU A 220 17.48 -5.67 -14.28
C GLU A 220 16.76 -6.97 -13.92
N LEU A 221 15.63 -7.26 -14.58
CA LEU A 221 14.90 -8.51 -14.39
C LEU A 221 15.78 -9.70 -14.80
N ILE A 222 16.41 -9.65 -15.98
CA ILE A 222 17.31 -10.72 -16.44
C ILE A 222 18.46 -10.95 -15.45
N LYS A 223 19.09 -9.88 -14.97
CA LYS A 223 20.16 -9.96 -13.97
C LYS A 223 19.67 -10.65 -12.69
N TYR A 224 18.49 -10.27 -12.20
CA TYR A 224 17.89 -10.89 -11.03
C TYR A 224 17.64 -12.39 -11.24
N LEU A 225 17.04 -12.77 -12.37
CA LEU A 225 16.73 -14.17 -12.70
C LEU A 225 17.99 -15.03 -12.78
N LYS A 226 19.08 -14.51 -13.35
CA LYS A 226 20.37 -15.19 -13.41
C LYS A 226 20.99 -15.38 -12.03
N THR A 227 21.07 -14.30 -11.24
CA THR A 227 21.68 -14.35 -9.90
C THR A 227 20.92 -15.26 -8.95
N ASN A 228 19.60 -15.34 -9.09
CA ASN A 228 18.73 -16.09 -8.19
C ASN A 228 18.16 -17.37 -8.80
N LYS A 229 18.74 -17.88 -9.90
CA LYS A 229 18.20 -18.99 -10.70
C LYS A 229 17.77 -20.22 -9.89
N GLU A 230 18.55 -20.58 -8.88
CA GLU A 230 18.27 -21.75 -8.01
C GLU A 230 17.27 -21.47 -6.89
N LYS A 231 16.92 -20.20 -6.66
CA LYS A 231 15.93 -19.74 -5.68
C LYS A 231 14.59 -19.34 -6.32
N LEU A 232 14.51 -19.32 -7.66
CA LEU A 232 13.28 -19.05 -8.37
C LEU A 232 12.24 -20.11 -8.03
N VAL A 233 10.97 -19.72 -8.03
CA VAL A 233 9.87 -20.67 -7.88
C VAL A 233 9.97 -21.74 -8.98
N PRO A 234 9.80 -23.04 -8.65
CA PRO A 234 10.07 -24.13 -9.59
C PRO A 234 9.33 -24.02 -10.93
N GLU A 235 8.10 -23.51 -10.90
CA GLU A 235 7.24 -23.33 -12.06
C GLU A 235 7.83 -22.31 -13.04
N PHE A 236 8.21 -21.13 -12.54
CA PHE A 236 8.83 -20.09 -13.36
C PHE A 236 10.17 -20.56 -13.93
N LYS A 237 11.00 -21.20 -13.09
CA LYS A 237 12.30 -21.75 -13.52
C LYS A 237 12.12 -22.78 -14.63
N SER A 238 11.15 -23.68 -14.50
CA SER A 238 10.84 -24.72 -15.48
C SER A 238 10.39 -24.11 -16.81
N PHE A 239 9.56 -23.06 -16.78
CA PHE A 239 9.12 -22.39 -17.98
C PHE A 239 10.28 -21.70 -18.74
N TRP A 240 11.10 -20.94 -18.03
CA TRP A 240 12.30 -20.32 -18.62
C TRP A 240 13.31 -21.38 -19.12
N ALA A 241 13.43 -22.51 -18.43
CA ALA A 241 14.28 -23.64 -18.84
C ALA A 241 13.81 -24.29 -20.15
N LYS A 242 12.49 -24.48 -20.33
CA LYS A 242 11.91 -25.04 -21.56
C LYS A 242 12.25 -24.21 -22.79
N ASN A 243 12.42 -22.90 -22.60
CA ASN A 243 12.84 -21.98 -23.64
C ASN A 243 14.36 -21.72 -23.65
N GLY A 244 15.16 -22.63 -23.05
CA GLY A 244 16.63 -22.62 -23.16
C GLY A 244 17.34 -21.59 -22.28
N PHE A 245 16.67 -21.01 -21.28
CA PHE A 245 17.21 -19.92 -20.46
C PHE A 245 17.74 -18.73 -21.27
N ILE A 246 17.05 -18.38 -22.36
CA ILE A 246 17.44 -17.22 -23.19
C ILE A 246 17.48 -15.97 -22.30
N GLU A 247 18.54 -15.18 -22.43
CA GLU A 247 18.80 -14.02 -21.55
C GLU A 247 18.67 -12.68 -22.28
N LYS A 248 18.41 -12.70 -23.59
CA LYS A 248 18.30 -11.51 -24.43
C LYS A 248 17.22 -11.71 -25.46
N GLY A 249 16.33 -10.71 -25.56
CA GLY A 249 15.20 -10.71 -26.46
C GLY A 249 13.99 -10.07 -25.78
N ASN A 250 12.88 -10.06 -26.51
CA ASN A 250 11.58 -9.69 -25.97
C ASN A 250 10.97 -10.81 -25.10
N TRP A 251 9.77 -10.56 -24.57
CA TRP A 251 9.09 -11.46 -23.66
C TRP A 251 8.82 -12.84 -24.27
N GLU A 252 8.38 -12.90 -25.52
CA GLU A 252 8.15 -14.17 -26.22
C GLU A 252 9.45 -14.90 -26.58
N GLU A 253 10.52 -14.17 -26.89
CA GLU A 253 11.83 -14.77 -27.20
C GLU A 253 12.48 -15.37 -25.95
N ILE A 254 12.32 -14.75 -24.79
CA ILE A 254 12.92 -15.19 -23.53
C ILE A 254 12.10 -16.28 -22.85
N PHE A 255 10.79 -16.11 -22.78
CA PHE A 255 9.91 -17.03 -22.04
C PHE A 255 9.12 -17.98 -22.95
N GLY A 256 9.03 -17.71 -24.25
CA GLY A 256 8.21 -18.48 -25.19
C GLY A 256 6.85 -17.81 -25.41
N LYS A 257 6.07 -18.31 -26.38
CA LYS A 257 4.71 -17.79 -26.64
C LYS A 257 3.67 -18.47 -25.76
N GLY A 258 2.70 -17.72 -25.25
CA GLY A 258 1.52 -18.24 -24.57
C GLY A 258 1.15 -17.47 -23.30
N LEU A 259 0.06 -17.91 -22.66
CA LEU A 259 -0.56 -17.23 -21.52
C LEU A 259 0.39 -17.01 -20.35
N TYR A 260 1.31 -17.94 -20.10
CA TYR A 260 2.26 -17.80 -18.99
C TYR A 260 3.25 -16.64 -19.21
N THR A 261 3.65 -16.37 -20.46
CA THR A 261 4.47 -15.20 -20.79
C THR A 261 3.68 -13.91 -20.68
N ASP A 262 2.39 -13.93 -21.06
CA ASP A 262 1.47 -12.81 -20.87
C ASP A 262 1.33 -12.46 -19.37
N GLU A 263 1.17 -13.48 -18.51
CA GLU A 263 1.10 -13.29 -17.04
C GLU A 263 2.43 -12.77 -16.46
N ILE A 264 3.57 -13.30 -16.90
CA ILE A 264 4.90 -12.82 -16.50
C ILE A 264 5.11 -11.36 -16.89
N PHE A 265 4.59 -10.93 -18.05
CA PHE A 265 4.71 -9.56 -18.51
C PHE A 265 3.92 -8.55 -17.67
N MET A 266 2.75 -8.96 -17.17
CA MET A 266 1.90 -8.08 -16.35
C MET A 266 2.37 -7.97 -14.90
N ALA A 267 3.10 -8.97 -14.39
CA ALA A 267 3.62 -9.03 -13.02
C ALA A 267 4.90 -8.21 -12.85
#